data_AF-A0A182U062-F1
#
_entry.id   AF-A0A182U062-F1
#
_cell.length_a   1.000
_cell.length_b   1.000
_cell.length_c   1.000
_cell.angle_alpha   90.00
_cell.angle_beta   90.00
_cell.angle_gamma   90.00
#
_symmetry.space_group_name_H-M   'P 1'
#
loop_
_entity.id
_entity.type
_entity.pdbx_description
1 polymer ?
#
loop_
_entity_poly.entity_id
_entity_poly.type
_entity_poly.pdbx_seq_one_letter_code
_entity_poly.pdbx_strand_id
1 'polypeptide(L)'
;MQSVSVAEETPLGPTPEPFELREEHRRRTGHCRKRLLHLGDSLFSLFVITPVVVAHWRGTWGWMDLNGSHFPGWLCFVLGATLHTTFTLLREPLNAALTLARAAPKSRWSSVKRWLVNRMYTYAFSMACLMHWRGGWNVMELYFGELGLFETGLLAW
;
A
#
# COMPACT_ATOMS: atom_id res chain seq x y z
N MET A 1 -45.81 64.92 -3.93
CA MET A 1 -45.66 63.45 -3.84
C MET A 1 -44.68 63.01 -4.91
N GLN A 2 -43.45 62.65 -4.52
CA GLN A 2 -42.58 61.75 -5.28
C GLN A 2 -41.62 61.13 -4.27
N SER A 3 -41.84 59.84 -4.05
CA SER A 3 -41.16 58.96 -3.11
C SER A 3 -39.73 58.71 -3.54
N VAL A 4 -38.77 59.19 -2.77
CA VAL A 4 -37.38 58.75 -2.88
C VAL A 4 -37.33 57.33 -2.30
N SER A 5 -37.14 56.35 -3.17
CA SER A 5 -36.85 54.96 -2.81
C SER A 5 -35.51 54.93 -2.07
N VAL A 6 -35.58 54.83 -0.76
CA VAL A 6 -34.44 54.53 0.11
C VAL A 6 -33.93 53.16 -0.29
N ALA A 7 -32.73 53.12 -0.88
CA ALA A 7 -32.03 51.88 -1.18
C ALA A 7 -31.80 51.13 0.14
N GLU A 8 -32.23 49.87 0.18
CA GLU A 8 -31.98 48.96 1.28
C GLU A 8 -30.49 48.61 1.29
N GLU A 9 -29.72 49.41 2.03
CA GLU A 9 -28.32 49.15 2.35
C GLU A 9 -28.25 47.78 3.05
N THR A 10 -27.83 46.77 2.29
CA THR A 10 -27.54 45.43 2.81
C THR A 10 -26.56 45.58 3.97
N PRO A 11 -26.85 45.08 5.19
CA PRO A 11 -26.01 45.32 6.35
C PRO A 11 -24.57 44.87 6.07
N LEU A 12 -23.67 45.83 5.93
CA LEU A 12 -22.23 45.63 5.86
C LEU A 12 -21.82 44.99 7.18
N GLY A 13 -21.66 43.66 7.17
CA GLY A 13 -21.01 42.94 8.25
C GLY A 13 -19.63 43.54 8.53
N PRO A 14 -19.11 43.40 9.75
CA PRO A 14 -17.83 44.01 10.14
C PRO A 14 -16.73 43.60 9.16
N THR A 15 -16.07 44.59 8.57
CA THR A 15 -14.92 44.38 7.68
C THR A 15 -13.87 43.56 8.43
N PRO A 16 -13.48 42.37 7.95
CA PRO A 16 -12.56 41.51 8.67
C PRO A 16 -11.19 42.20 8.81
N GLU A 17 -10.65 42.19 10.03
CA GLU A 17 -9.33 42.73 10.32
C GLU A 17 -8.25 42.05 9.44
N PRO A 18 -7.18 42.77 9.04
CA PRO A 18 -6.12 42.24 8.15
C PRO A 18 -5.47 40.93 8.63
N PHE A 19 -5.52 40.67 9.95
CA PHE A 19 -5.04 39.45 10.58
C PHE A 19 -5.94 38.23 10.30
N GLU A 20 -7.26 38.36 10.46
CA GLU A 20 -8.25 37.29 10.22
C GLU A 20 -8.22 36.84 8.75
N LEU A 21 -8.12 37.80 7.83
CA LEU A 21 -8.03 37.54 6.39
C LEU A 21 -6.75 36.77 6.03
N ARG A 22 -5.64 37.06 6.73
CA ARG A 22 -4.36 36.35 6.57
C ARG A 22 -4.43 34.94 7.13
N GLU A 23 -5.08 34.70 8.27
CA GLU A 23 -5.27 33.37 8.83
C GLU A 23 -6.20 32.49 7.98
N GLU A 24 -7.32 33.03 7.49
CA GLU A 24 -8.24 32.29 6.63
C GLU A 24 -7.55 31.89 5.31
N HIS A 25 -6.79 32.80 4.71
CA HIS A 25 -6.01 32.52 3.50
C HIS A 25 -4.95 31.43 3.76
N ARG A 26 -4.23 31.49 4.89
CA ARG A 26 -3.25 30.46 5.32
C ARG A 26 -3.91 29.10 5.55
N ARG A 27 -5.11 29.08 6.15
CA ARG A 27 -5.87 27.86 6.40
C ARG A 27 -6.38 27.23 5.11
N ARG A 28 -6.93 28.03 4.18
CA ARG A 28 -7.37 27.56 2.85
C ARG A 28 -6.22 27.02 2.01
N THR A 29 -5.11 27.75 1.91
CA THR A 29 -3.92 27.29 1.19
C THR A 29 -3.34 26.01 1.81
N GLY A 30 -3.35 25.90 3.14
CA GLY A 30 -2.98 24.67 3.84
C GLY A 30 -3.87 23.47 3.49
N HIS A 31 -5.19 23.66 3.43
CA HIS A 31 -6.13 22.60 3.03
C HIS A 31 -6.03 22.22 1.55
N CYS A 32 -5.87 23.19 0.66
CA CYS A 32 -5.68 22.95 -0.78
C CYS A 32 -4.38 22.17 -1.02
N ARG A 33 -3.27 22.56 -0.39
CA ARG A 33 -2.00 21.85 -0.46
C ARG A 33 -2.12 20.41 0.06
N LYS A 34 -2.79 20.20 1.20
CA LYS A 34 -3.04 18.85 1.72
C LYS A 34 -3.83 18.01 0.72
N ARG A 35 -4.92 18.55 0.17
CA ARG A 35 -5.73 17.85 -0.85
C ARG A 35 -4.91 17.52 -2.11
N LEU A 36 -4.11 18.45 -2.62
CA LEU A 36 -3.24 18.23 -3.77
C LEU A 36 -2.18 17.15 -3.50
N LEU A 37 -1.57 17.15 -2.31
CA LEU A 37 -0.63 16.10 -1.91
C LEU A 37 -1.31 14.73 -1.82
N HIS A 38 -2.50 14.65 -1.23
CA HIS A 38 -3.28 13.41 -1.18
C HIS A 38 -3.70 12.93 -2.57
N LEU A 39 -4.09 13.85 -3.46
CA LEU A 39 -4.46 13.52 -4.82
C LEU A 39 -3.24 12.99 -5.59
N GLY A 40 -2.09 13.67 -5.46
CA GLY A 40 -0.83 13.25 -6.07
C GLY A 40 -0.36 11.89 -5.59
N ASP A 41 -0.43 11.63 -4.28
CA ASP A 41 -0.12 10.33 -3.69
C ASP A 41 -1.05 9.22 -4.20
N SER A 42 -2.35 9.52 -4.33
CA SER A 42 -3.33 8.58 -4.87
C SER A 42 -3.08 8.26 -6.34
N LEU A 43 -2.82 9.27 -7.17
CA LEU A 43 -2.51 9.08 -8.60
C LEU A 43 -1.21 8.32 -8.77
N PHE A 44 -0.17 8.65 -8.01
CA PHE A 44 1.09 7.92 -8.03
C PHE A 44 0.91 6.45 -7.62
N SER A 45 0.12 6.21 -6.58
CA SER A 45 -0.22 4.85 -6.16
C SER A 45 -0.93 4.07 -7.27
N LEU A 46 -1.95 4.68 -7.91
CA LEU A 46 -2.72 4.05 -8.97
C LEU A 46 -1.94 3.80 -10.26
N PHE A 47 -1.14 4.77 -10.70
CA PHE A 47 -0.47 4.72 -12.01
C PHE A 47 0.93 4.12 -11.97
N VAL A 48 1.58 4.08 -10.81
CA VAL A 48 2.94 3.57 -10.69
C VAL A 48 2.97 2.35 -9.80
N ILE A 49 2.48 2.47 -8.57
CA ILE A 49 2.58 1.37 -7.60
C ILE A 49 1.74 0.19 -8.03
N THR A 50 0.48 0.40 -8.42
CA THR A 50 -0.41 -0.69 -8.87
C THR A 50 0.17 -1.47 -10.05
N PRO A 51 0.54 -0.87 -11.20
CA PRO A 51 1.09 -1.64 -12.31
C PRO A 51 2.44 -2.29 -11.99
N VAL A 52 3.28 -1.69 -11.15
CA VAL A 52 4.54 -2.31 -10.70
C VAL A 52 4.25 -3.54 -9.84
N VAL A 53 3.31 -3.44 -8.90
CA VAL A 53 2.85 -4.60 -8.11
C VAL A 53 2.27 -5.66 -9.05
N VAL A 54 1.53 -5.25 -10.09
CA VAL A 54 0.93 -6.13 -11.09
C VAL A 54 2.01 -6.82 -11.97
N ALA A 55 3.09 -6.13 -12.31
CA ALA A 55 4.21 -6.75 -13.01
C ALA A 55 4.97 -7.72 -12.09
N HIS A 56 5.11 -7.37 -10.81
CA HIS A 56 5.82 -8.19 -9.83
C HIS A 56 5.12 -9.53 -9.59
N TRP A 57 3.81 -9.57 -9.32
CA TRP A 57 3.12 -10.86 -9.13
C TRP A 57 3.11 -11.70 -10.42
N ARG A 58 2.74 -11.12 -11.57
CA ARG A 58 2.72 -11.86 -12.85
C ARG A 58 4.10 -12.36 -13.25
N GLY A 59 5.14 -11.54 -13.08
CA GLY A 59 6.53 -11.93 -13.35
C GLY A 59 7.00 -13.05 -12.42
N THR A 60 6.65 -12.97 -11.14
CA THR A 60 6.97 -14.03 -10.17
C THR A 60 6.25 -15.33 -10.52
N TRP A 61 4.98 -15.27 -10.90
CA TRP A 61 4.22 -16.44 -11.36
C TRP A 61 4.83 -17.08 -12.60
N GLY A 62 5.07 -16.29 -13.65
CA GLY A 62 5.72 -16.78 -14.86
C GLY A 62 7.08 -17.42 -14.57
N TRP A 63 7.87 -16.86 -13.65
CA TRP A 63 9.14 -17.45 -13.25
C TRP A 63 8.99 -18.82 -12.58
N MET A 64 8.05 -18.99 -11.63
CA MET A 64 7.82 -20.32 -11.04
C MET A 64 7.00 -21.27 -11.93
N ASP A 65 6.30 -20.79 -12.96
CA ASP A 65 5.67 -21.66 -13.97
C ASP A 65 6.75 -22.27 -14.88
N LEU A 66 7.73 -21.48 -15.31
CA LEU A 66 8.88 -21.95 -16.08
C LEU A 66 9.73 -22.97 -15.29
N ASN A 67 9.78 -22.84 -13.97
CA ASN A 67 10.51 -23.74 -13.07
C ASN A 67 9.61 -24.78 -12.38
N GLY A 68 8.48 -25.15 -12.97
CA GLY A 68 7.48 -26.05 -12.36
C GLY A 68 8.00 -27.43 -11.92
N SER A 69 9.08 -27.94 -12.53
CA SER A 69 9.74 -29.17 -12.11
C SER A 69 10.47 -29.08 -10.77
N HIS A 70 10.90 -27.87 -10.38
CA HIS A 70 11.64 -27.62 -9.13
C HIS A 70 10.75 -27.08 -8.01
N PHE A 71 9.57 -26.55 -8.33
CA PHE A 71 8.64 -25.95 -7.36
C PHE A 71 7.24 -26.56 -7.45
N PRO A 72 7.01 -27.76 -6.86
CA PRO A 72 5.68 -28.32 -6.78
C PRO A 72 4.78 -27.45 -5.89
N GLY A 73 3.50 -27.28 -6.25
CA GLY A 73 2.59 -26.31 -5.62
C GLY A 73 2.46 -26.43 -4.09
N TRP A 74 2.59 -27.65 -3.55
CA TRP A 74 2.59 -27.87 -2.10
C TRP A 74 3.82 -27.27 -1.40
N LEU A 75 4.98 -27.29 -2.06
CA LEU A 75 6.22 -26.70 -1.53
C LEU A 75 6.10 -25.17 -1.49
N CYS A 76 5.46 -24.57 -2.49
CA CYS A 76 5.14 -23.15 -2.48
C CYS A 76 4.17 -22.76 -1.36
N PHE A 77 3.15 -23.59 -1.09
CA PHE A 77 2.21 -23.37 0.00
C PHE A 77 2.89 -23.48 1.37
N VAL A 78 3.71 -24.52 1.58
CA VAL A 78 4.44 -24.75 2.84
C VAL A 78 5.50 -23.67 3.06
N LEU A 79 6.26 -23.28 2.04
CA LEU A 79 7.20 -22.17 2.12
C LEU A 79 6.48 -20.85 2.43
N GLY A 80 5.36 -20.56 1.76
CA GLY A 80 4.55 -19.38 2.07
C GLY A 80 4.04 -19.36 3.51
N ALA A 81 3.48 -20.48 3.99
CA ALA A 81 2.94 -20.59 5.34
C ALA A 81 4.03 -20.53 6.42
N THR A 82 5.15 -21.22 6.21
CA THR A 82 6.30 -21.19 7.13
C THR A 82 6.91 -19.79 7.21
N LEU A 83 7.14 -19.13 6.07
CA LEU A 83 7.61 -17.74 6.07
C LEU A 83 6.62 -16.82 6.78
N HIS A 84 5.31 -16.92 6.54
CA HIS A 84 4.30 -16.12 7.26
C HIS A 84 4.33 -16.35 8.78
N THR A 85 4.53 -17.61 9.20
CA THR A 85 4.65 -17.98 10.62
C THR A 85 5.93 -17.39 11.21
N THR A 86 7.06 -17.54 10.53
CA THR A 86 8.35 -16.94 10.92
C THR A 86 8.25 -15.41 10.99
N PHE A 87 7.53 -14.77 10.07
CA PHE A 87 7.31 -13.32 10.08
C PHE A 87 6.47 -12.85 11.25
N THR A 88 5.46 -13.63 11.64
CA THR A 88 4.65 -13.35 12.82
C THR A 88 5.50 -13.39 14.09
N LEU A 89 6.37 -14.40 14.19
CA LEU A 89 7.30 -14.56 15.32
C LEU A 89 8.40 -13.48 15.34
N LEU A 90 8.87 -13.03 14.18
CA LEU A 90 9.91 -11.99 14.06
C LEU A 90 9.39 -10.57 14.30
N ARG A 91 8.08 -10.36 14.35
CA ARG A 91 7.47 -9.03 14.51
C ARG A 91 7.84 -8.37 15.84
N GLU A 92 7.80 -9.12 16.93
CA GLU A 92 8.18 -8.64 18.26
C GLU A 92 9.67 -8.30 18.39
N PRO A 93 10.62 -9.18 18.02
CA PRO A 93 12.04 -8.87 18.12
C PRO A 93 12.46 -7.74 17.16
N LEU A 94 11.84 -7.61 15.98
CA LEU A 94 12.10 -6.46 15.07
C LEU A 94 11.63 -5.15 15.70
N ASN A 95 10.44 -5.13 16.30
CA ASN A 95 9.95 -3.95 17.01
C ASN A 95 10.84 -3.61 18.19
N ALA A 96 11.18 -4.58 19.04
CA ALA A 96 12.08 -4.38 20.17
C ALA A 96 13.47 -3.89 19.73
N ALA A 97 14.04 -4.45 18.66
CA ALA A 97 15.31 -4.03 18.08
C ALA A 97 15.25 -2.61 17.50
N LEU A 98 14.12 -2.21 16.90
CA LEU A 98 13.91 -0.83 16.43
C LEU A 98 13.81 0.17 17.58
N THR A 99 13.20 -0.21 18.71
CA THR A 99 13.13 0.62 19.91
C THR A 99 14.50 0.77 20.55
N LEU A 100 15.26 -0.32 20.69
CA LEU A 100 16.64 -0.28 21.21
C LEU A 100 17.59 0.48 20.28
N ALA A 101 17.46 0.32 18.97
CA ALA A 101 18.30 0.99 17.98
C ALA A 101 18.03 2.51 17.89
N ARG A 102 16.86 3.00 18.32
CA ARG A 102 16.62 4.44 18.49
C ARG A 102 17.39 5.02 19.68
N ALA A 103 17.70 4.20 20.69
CA ALA A 103 18.47 4.59 21.87
C ALA A 103 19.99 4.45 21.68
N ALA A 104 20.44 3.70 20.66
CA ALA A 104 21.86 3.45 20.41
C ALA A 104 22.53 4.54 19.53
N PRO A 105 23.86 4.76 19.68
CA PRO A 105 24.61 5.74 18.88
C PRO A 105 24.58 5.38 17.38
N LYS A 106 24.26 6.37 16.54
CA LYS A 106 23.99 6.20 15.11
C LYS A 106 25.28 6.03 14.30
N SER A 107 25.76 4.79 14.14
CA SER A 107 26.75 4.48 13.11
C SER A 107 26.08 4.35 11.72
N ARG A 108 26.72 4.93 10.69
CA ARG A 108 26.21 4.88 9.29
C ARG A 108 26.06 3.43 8.81
N TRP A 109 26.97 2.54 9.20
CA TRP A 109 26.94 1.12 8.84
C TRP A 109 25.75 0.36 9.44
N SER A 110 25.41 0.64 10.70
CA SER A 110 24.23 0.06 11.35
C SER A 110 22.93 0.49 10.66
N SER A 111 22.88 1.73 10.17
CA SER A 111 21.71 2.25 9.44
C SER A 111 21.55 1.62 8.06
N VAL A 112 22.64 1.41 7.32
CA VAL A 112 22.60 0.71 6.03
C VAL A 112 22.20 -0.75 6.21
N LYS A 113 22.81 -1.45 7.19
CA LYS A 113 22.44 -2.85 7.50
C LYS A 113 20.96 -2.98 7.84
N ARG A 114 20.43 -2.09 8.69
CA ARG A 114 19.01 -2.07 9.06
C ARG A 114 18.10 -1.79 7.87
N TRP A 115 18.49 -0.86 7.00
CA TRP A 115 17.73 -0.56 5.78
C TRP A 115 17.68 -1.78 4.85
N LEU A 116 18.82 -2.43 4.63
CA LEU A 116 18.91 -3.64 3.80
C LEU A 116 18.07 -4.78 4.38
N VAL A 117 18.19 -5.04 5.69
CA VAL A 117 17.41 -6.08 6.37
C VAL A 117 15.91 -5.80 6.24
N ASN A 118 15.46 -4.57 6.48
CA ASN A 118 14.06 -4.21 6.29
C ASN A 118 13.59 -4.40 4.85
N ARG A 119 14.44 -4.07 3.86
CA ARG A 119 14.11 -4.25 2.44
C ARG A 119 13.96 -5.73 2.09
N MET A 120 14.96 -6.54 2.46
CA MET A 120 14.96 -8.00 2.23
C MET A 120 13.78 -8.66 2.94
N TYR A 121 13.45 -8.22 4.15
CA TYR A 121 12.28 -8.65 4.90
C TYR A 121 10.99 -8.40 4.12
N THR A 122 10.77 -7.17 3.63
CA THR A 122 9.56 -6.83 2.87
C THR A 122 9.46 -7.64 1.57
N TYR A 123 10.58 -7.83 0.87
CA TYR A 123 10.61 -8.66 -0.34
C TYR A 123 10.31 -10.14 -0.06
N ALA A 124 10.87 -10.71 1.00
CA ALA A 124 10.60 -12.10 1.37
C ALA A 124 9.15 -12.29 1.84
N PHE A 125 8.57 -11.30 2.54
CA PHE A 125 7.16 -11.31 2.91
C PHE A 125 6.22 -11.24 1.69
N SER A 126 6.52 -10.36 0.73
CA SER A 126 5.73 -10.29 -0.51
C SER A 126 5.81 -11.60 -1.29
N MET A 127 7.00 -12.19 -1.39
CA MET A 127 7.19 -13.49 -2.04
C MET A 127 6.39 -14.61 -1.36
N ALA A 128 6.44 -14.69 -0.02
CA ALA A 128 5.69 -15.68 0.75
C ALA A 128 4.18 -15.58 0.52
N CYS A 129 3.65 -14.35 0.47
CA CYS A 129 2.24 -14.10 0.17
C CYS A 129 1.87 -14.57 -1.24
N LEU A 130 2.69 -14.27 -2.25
CA LEU A 130 2.47 -14.71 -3.64
C LEU A 130 2.53 -16.24 -3.77
N MET A 131 3.47 -16.90 -3.09
CA MET A 131 3.61 -18.35 -3.08
C MET A 131 2.43 -19.04 -2.38
N HIS A 132 1.95 -18.48 -1.26
CA HIS A 132 0.78 -18.98 -0.55
C HIS A 132 -0.50 -18.87 -1.39
N TRP A 133 -0.74 -17.71 -2.01
CA TRP A 133 -1.93 -17.49 -2.84
C TRP A 133 -1.92 -18.37 -4.10
N ARG A 134 -0.78 -18.48 -4.79
CA ARG A 134 -0.63 -19.39 -5.94
C ARG A 134 -0.79 -20.87 -5.53
N GLY A 135 -0.16 -21.28 -4.42
CA GLY A 135 -0.31 -22.63 -3.89
C GLY A 135 -1.77 -22.93 -3.54
N GLY A 136 -2.47 -21.97 -2.95
CA GLY A 136 -3.90 -22.04 -2.67
C GLY A 136 -4.75 -22.20 -3.93
N TRP A 137 -4.47 -21.44 -4.99
CA TRP A 137 -5.16 -21.57 -6.29
C TRP A 137 -4.95 -22.94 -6.91
N ASN A 138 -3.71 -23.42 -6.94
CA ASN A 138 -3.39 -24.74 -7.49
C ASN A 138 -4.07 -25.88 -6.71
N VAL A 139 -4.17 -25.75 -5.38
CA VAL A 139 -4.93 -26.69 -4.54
C VAL A 139 -6.43 -26.61 -4.85
N MET A 140 -7.00 -25.40 -4.98
CA MET A 140 -8.39 -25.22 -5.37
C MET A 140 -8.67 -25.82 -6.75
N GLU A 141 -7.80 -25.62 -7.73
CA GLU A 141 -7.92 -26.21 -9.07
C GLU A 141 -7.91 -27.75 -9.02
N LEU A 142 -7.08 -28.37 -8.18
CA LEU A 142 -7.10 -29.82 -7.98
C LEU A 142 -8.44 -30.30 -7.39
N TYR A 143 -8.98 -29.62 -6.39
CA TYR A 143 -10.25 -30.02 -5.75
C TYR A 143 -11.49 -29.69 -6.61
N PHE A 144 -11.53 -28.55 -7.31
CA PHE A 144 -12.66 -28.12 -8.14
C PHE A 144 -12.58 -28.64 -9.59
N GLY A 145 -11.38 -28.95 -10.08
CA GLY A 145 -11.15 -29.57 -11.38
C GLY A 145 -11.67 -31.01 -11.44
N GLU A 146 -11.54 -31.78 -10.35
CA GLU A 146 -12.16 -33.11 -10.24
C GLU A 146 -13.70 -33.07 -10.19
N LEU A 147 -14.30 -31.94 -9.80
CA LEU A 147 -15.75 -31.72 -9.76
C LEU A 147 -16.35 -31.29 -11.11
N GLY A 148 -15.55 -31.19 -12.19
CA GLY A 148 -16.03 -30.94 -13.55
C GLY A 148 -16.63 -29.55 -13.81
N LEU A 149 -16.41 -28.58 -12.90
CA LEU A 149 -16.99 -27.23 -13.00
C LEU A 149 -16.15 -26.23 -13.85
N PHE A 150 -15.04 -26.68 -14.43
CA PHE A 150 -14.12 -25.84 -15.22
C PHE A 150 -14.08 -26.12 -16.73
N GLU A 151 -14.88 -27.06 -17.24
CA GLU A 151 -14.97 -27.35 -18.70
C GLU A 151 -15.65 -26.23 -19.52
N THR A 152 -16.26 -25.21 -18.89
CA THR A 152 -17.04 -24.18 -19.60
C THR A 152 -16.38 -22.80 -19.72
N GLY A 153 -15.04 -22.71 -19.59
CA GLY A 153 -14.27 -21.59 -20.14
C GLY A 153 -14.69 -20.17 -19.68
N LEU A 154 -15.34 -20.04 -18.53
CA LEU A 154 -15.99 -18.78 -18.13
C LEU A 154 -15.13 -17.89 -17.22
N LEU A 155 -13.97 -18.35 -16.74
CA LEU A 155 -13.11 -17.55 -15.85
C LEU A 155 -11.62 -17.68 -16.20
N ALA A 156 -11.29 -17.47 -17.48
CA ALA A 156 -9.94 -17.09 -17.88
C ALA A 156 -9.76 -15.58 -17.65
N TRP A 157 -9.45 -15.17 -16.41
CA TRP A 157 -9.02 -13.81 -16.06
C TRP A 157 -7.84 -13.84 -15.08
#